data_AF-A0A430QGQ5-F1
#
_entry.id   AF-A0A430QGQ5-F1
#
_cell.length_a   1.000
_cell.length_b   1.000
_cell.length_c   1.000
_cell.angle_alpha   90.00
_cell.angle_beta   90.00
_cell.angle_gamma   90.00
#
_symmetry.space_group_name_H-M   'P 1'
#
loop_
_entity.id
_entity.type
_entity.pdbx_description
1 polymer ?
#
loop_
_entity_poly.entity_id
_entity_poly.type
_entity_poly.pdbx_seq_one_letter_code
_entity_poly.pdbx_strand_id
1 'polypeptide(L)'
;MANLIIAAAHLNVVVKKRFPTFELFVASGVLTEDEARIIRSVQSVHMQPFVPVVWATSLITLARKEGLIKNPHAYVLLVDELNTFRQKILYIMMMDDVCIPLVYTQVAETLVNPMGEDDEDIDINEIIDFNWRVSHCFSCYQSVLIFVSKISWCVVDGVRTSAPAIVRDAHWRQSVVELPHTERSKRLNVGSRKGSIYDLK
;
A
#
# COMPACT_ATOMS: atom_id res chain seq x y z
N MET A 1 6.22 -6.18 1.54
CA MET A 1 6.78 -5.15 0.62
C MET A 1 7.57 -5.77 -0.53
N ALA A 2 8.50 -6.70 -0.29
CA ALA A 2 9.24 -7.39 -1.36
C ALA A 2 8.36 -7.93 -2.51
N ASN A 3 7.18 -8.47 -2.19
CA ASN A 3 6.18 -8.96 -3.16
C ASN A 3 5.84 -7.93 -4.24
N LEU A 4 5.58 -6.67 -3.83
CA LEU A 4 5.16 -5.60 -4.74
C LEU A 4 6.31 -5.19 -5.66
N ILE A 5 7.53 -5.09 -5.13
CA ILE A 5 8.70 -4.68 -5.91
C ILE A 5 9.09 -5.76 -6.93
N ILE A 6 9.02 -7.05 -6.54
CA ILE A 6 9.25 -8.17 -7.46
C ILE A 6 8.17 -8.20 -8.55
N ALA A 7 6.88 -8.07 -8.18
CA ALA A 7 5.80 -7.99 -9.17
C ALA A 7 5.96 -6.80 -10.12
N ALA A 8 6.25 -5.62 -9.59
CA ALA A 8 6.44 -4.41 -10.37
C ALA A 8 7.66 -4.50 -11.30
N ALA A 9 8.74 -5.18 -10.90
CA ALA A 9 9.91 -5.40 -11.76
C ALA A 9 9.63 -6.32 -12.96
N HIS A 10 8.58 -7.16 -12.89
CA HIS A 10 8.17 -7.98 -14.02
C HIS A 10 7.30 -7.20 -15.01
N LEU A 11 6.51 -6.24 -14.54
CA LEU A 11 5.46 -5.58 -15.31
C LEU A 11 5.88 -4.21 -15.85
N ASN A 12 6.52 -3.38 -15.03
CA ASN A 12 6.85 -2.00 -15.38
C ASN A 12 8.30 -1.89 -15.85
N VAL A 13 8.49 -1.26 -17.01
CA VAL A 13 9.80 -1.10 -17.65
C VAL A 13 10.74 -0.24 -16.81
N VAL A 14 10.24 0.82 -16.19
CA VAL A 14 11.00 1.74 -15.34
C VAL A 14 11.51 1.01 -14.09
N VAL A 15 10.67 0.19 -13.45
CA VAL A 15 11.07 -0.59 -12.26
C VAL A 15 12.06 -1.68 -12.65
N LYS A 16 11.89 -2.30 -13.82
CA LYS A 16 12.86 -3.27 -14.37
C LYS A 16 14.21 -2.64 -14.66
N LYS A 17 14.25 -1.40 -15.17
CA LYS A 17 15.49 -0.62 -15.35
C LYS A 17 16.15 -0.31 -14.01
N ARG A 18 15.36 -0.03 -12.96
CA ARG A 18 15.83 0.27 -11.61
C ARG A 18 16.38 -0.97 -10.88
N PHE A 19 15.74 -2.13 -11.04
CA PHE A 19 16.13 -3.39 -10.41
C PHE A 19 16.29 -4.52 -11.44
N PRO A 20 17.37 -4.50 -12.25
CA PRO A 20 17.57 -5.48 -13.31
C PRO A 20 17.98 -6.87 -12.78
N THR A 21 18.65 -6.92 -11.62
CA THR A 21 19.12 -8.19 -11.02
C THR A 21 18.73 -8.29 -9.55
N PHE A 22 18.56 -9.53 -9.08
CA PHE A 22 18.31 -9.84 -7.67
C PHE A 22 19.42 -9.35 -6.72
N GLU A 23 20.63 -9.12 -7.23
CA GLU A 23 21.73 -8.55 -6.41
C GLU A 23 21.44 -7.10 -5.99
N LEU A 24 20.80 -6.30 -6.86
CA LEU A 24 20.36 -4.95 -6.48
C LEU A 24 19.22 -4.97 -5.45
N PHE A 25 18.38 -6.00 -5.45
CA PHE A 25 17.39 -6.19 -4.39
C PHE A 25 18.04 -6.45 -3.03
N VAL A 26 19.16 -7.20 -3.01
CA VAL A 26 19.94 -7.43 -1.78
C VAL A 26 20.70 -6.17 -1.38
N ALA A 27 21.35 -5.50 -2.32
CA ALA A 27 22.10 -4.26 -2.07
C ALA A 27 21.21 -3.10 -1.58
N SER A 28 19.94 -3.05 -2.02
CA SER A 28 18.95 -2.09 -1.53
C SER A 28 18.34 -2.45 -0.17
N GLY A 29 18.66 -3.63 0.38
CA GLY A 29 18.16 -4.09 1.67
C GLY A 29 16.72 -4.64 1.62
N VAL A 30 16.14 -4.81 0.43
CA VAL A 30 14.76 -5.32 0.25
C VAL A 30 14.66 -6.81 0.58
N LEU A 31 15.70 -7.57 0.26
CA LEU A 31 15.80 -9.00 0.49
C LEU A 31 17.14 -9.32 1.16
N THR A 32 17.13 -10.31 2.04
CA THR A 32 18.37 -10.95 2.49
C THR A 32 18.92 -11.87 1.40
N GLU A 33 20.21 -12.18 1.48
CA GLU A 33 20.87 -13.05 0.49
C GLU A 33 20.29 -14.47 0.47
N ASP A 34 19.89 -14.98 1.64
CA ASP A 34 19.20 -16.27 1.76
C ASP A 34 17.79 -16.24 1.14
N GLU A 35 17.01 -15.18 1.38
CA GLU A 35 15.68 -15.02 0.79
C GLU A 35 15.76 -14.92 -0.73
N ALA A 36 16.71 -14.14 -1.25
CA ALA A 36 16.94 -14.01 -2.68
C ALA A 36 17.32 -15.34 -3.34
N ARG A 37 18.10 -16.18 -2.65
CA ARG A 37 18.46 -17.53 -3.12
C ARG A 37 17.22 -18.42 -3.27
N ILE A 38 16.32 -18.41 -2.27
CA ILE A 38 15.10 -19.23 -2.31
C ILE A 38 14.16 -18.75 -3.42
N ILE A 39 13.96 -17.45 -3.56
CA ILE A 39 13.10 -16.89 -4.62
C ILE A 39 13.62 -17.27 -6.01
N ARG A 40 14.94 -17.22 -6.21
CA ARG A 40 15.58 -17.62 -7.48
C ARG A 40 15.44 -19.12 -7.79
N SER A 41 15.34 -19.97 -6.76
CA SER A 41 15.15 -21.41 -6.93
C SER A 41 13.76 -21.79 -7.47
N VAL A 42 12.80 -20.87 -7.43
CA VAL A 42 11.44 -21.10 -7.94
C VAL A 42 11.45 -21.04 -9.47
N GLN A 43 11.03 -22.16 -10.10
CA GLN A 43 11.03 -22.33 -11.57
C GLN A 43 10.17 -21.32 -12.33
N SER A 44 9.03 -20.92 -11.78
CA SER A 44 8.11 -20.00 -12.45
C SER A 44 8.31 -18.56 -11.98
N VAL A 45 8.65 -17.68 -12.92
CA VAL A 45 8.82 -16.23 -12.70
C VAL A 45 7.55 -15.59 -12.16
N HIS A 46 6.37 -16.00 -12.66
CA HIS A 46 5.07 -15.50 -12.19
C HIS A 46 4.76 -15.90 -10.74
N MET A 47 5.40 -16.95 -10.22
CA MET A 47 5.18 -17.40 -8.85
C MET A 47 6.08 -16.70 -7.82
N GLN A 48 7.17 -16.07 -8.26
CA GLN A 48 8.16 -15.43 -7.39
C GLN A 48 7.57 -14.34 -6.46
N PRO A 49 6.66 -13.44 -6.92
CA PRO A 49 6.05 -12.42 -6.06
C PRO A 49 5.19 -12.98 -4.91
N PHE A 50 4.71 -14.22 -5.05
CA PHE A 50 3.85 -14.87 -4.06
C PHE A 50 4.63 -15.58 -2.95
N VAL A 51 5.92 -15.86 -3.16
CA VAL A 51 6.77 -16.56 -2.19
C VAL A 51 6.79 -15.83 -0.84
N PRO A 52 7.04 -14.52 -0.75
CA PRO A 52 7.07 -13.85 0.55
C PRO A 52 5.66 -13.60 1.13
N VAL A 53 4.57 -13.72 0.35
CA VAL A 53 3.19 -13.79 0.88
C VAL A 53 2.99 -15.09 1.68
N VAL A 54 3.50 -16.21 1.17
CA VAL A 54 3.44 -17.51 1.87
C VAL A 54 4.23 -17.42 3.17
N TRP A 55 5.44 -16.86 3.15
CA TRP A 55 6.24 -16.66 4.35
C TRP A 55 5.54 -15.80 5.40
N ALA A 56 4.91 -14.70 4.99
CA ALA A 56 4.13 -13.85 5.90
C ALA A 56 2.98 -14.62 6.57
N THR A 57 2.29 -15.48 5.82
CA THR A 57 1.21 -16.33 6.34
C THR A 57 1.74 -17.37 7.35
N SER A 58 2.90 -17.97 7.06
CA SER A 58 3.58 -18.88 7.99
C SER A 58 4.00 -18.16 9.28
N LEU A 59 4.55 -16.95 9.18
CA LEU A 59 4.94 -16.14 10.34
C LEU A 59 3.74 -15.79 11.23
N ILE A 60 2.59 -15.42 10.66
CA ILE A 60 1.36 -15.16 11.44
C ILE A 60 0.87 -16.43 12.14
N THR A 61 0.97 -17.58 11.46
CA THR A 61 0.60 -18.87 12.04
C THR A 61 1.52 -19.25 13.21
N LEU A 62 2.82 -18.98 13.08
CA LEU A 62 3.79 -19.17 14.17
C LEU A 62 3.51 -18.22 15.34
N ALA A 63 3.28 -16.93 15.08
CA ALA A 63 2.94 -15.94 16.11
C ALA A 63 1.67 -16.32 16.90
N ARG A 64 0.71 -17.00 16.25
CA ARG A 64 -0.45 -17.57 16.94
C ARG A 64 -0.07 -18.76 17.82
N LYS A 65 0.79 -19.68 17.35
CA LYS A 65 1.27 -20.83 18.14
C LYS A 65 2.08 -20.41 19.36
N GLU A 66 2.88 -19.35 19.22
CA GLU A 66 3.67 -18.74 20.30
C GLU A 66 2.83 -17.90 21.27
N GLY A 67 1.53 -17.73 21.00
CA GLY A 67 0.62 -17.00 21.87
C GLY A 67 0.79 -15.47 21.85
N LEU A 68 1.53 -14.92 20.88
CA LEU A 68 1.67 -13.47 20.69
C LEU A 68 0.33 -12.84 20.31
N ILE A 69 -0.49 -13.55 19.54
CA ILE A 69 -1.83 -13.14 19.12
C ILE A 69 -2.86 -13.81 20.05
N LYS A 70 -3.36 -13.05 21.03
CA LYS A 70 -4.31 -13.56 22.04
C LYS A 70 -5.74 -13.73 21.49
N ASN A 71 -6.15 -12.90 20.54
CA ASN A 71 -7.52 -12.89 20.01
C ASN A 71 -7.62 -13.73 18.71
N PRO A 72 -8.45 -14.79 18.65
CA PRO A 72 -8.66 -15.57 17.44
C PRO A 72 -9.19 -14.77 16.24
N HIS A 73 -10.04 -13.76 16.47
CA HIS A 73 -10.57 -12.92 15.39
C HIS A 73 -9.49 -12.02 14.77
N ALA A 74 -8.54 -11.56 15.57
CA ALA A 74 -7.40 -10.77 15.07
C ALA A 74 -6.53 -11.61 14.13
N TYR A 75 -6.36 -12.90 14.41
CA TYR A 75 -5.67 -13.82 13.49
C TYR A 75 -6.39 -13.94 12.15
N VAL A 76 -7.72 -14.15 12.16
CA VAL A 76 -8.50 -14.27 10.92
C VAL A 76 -8.42 -13.00 10.09
N LEU A 77 -8.56 -11.83 10.74
CA LEU A 77 -8.46 -10.53 10.06
C LEU A 77 -7.08 -10.31 9.43
N LEU A 78 -5.98 -10.67 10.11
CA LEU A 78 -4.64 -10.55 9.55
C LEU A 78 -4.44 -11.44 8.32
N VAL A 79 -4.97 -12.67 8.34
CA VAL A 79 -4.91 -13.58 7.20
C VAL A 79 -5.79 -13.08 6.04
N ASP A 80 -6.95 -12.51 6.34
CA ASP A 80 -7.86 -11.96 5.33
C ASP A 80 -7.27 -10.73 4.63
N GLU A 81 -6.64 -9.83 5.38
CA GLU A 81 -5.90 -8.68 4.81
C GLU A 81 -4.72 -9.13 3.93
N LEU A 82 -3.97 -10.16 4.34
CA LEU A 82 -2.92 -10.73 3.50
C LEU A 82 -3.47 -11.35 2.21
N ASN A 83 -4.61 -12.03 2.29
CA ASN A 83 -5.26 -12.58 1.10
C ASN A 83 -5.78 -11.47 0.18
N THR A 84 -6.34 -10.40 0.73
CA THR A 84 -6.74 -9.22 -0.03
C THR A 84 -5.54 -8.57 -0.73
N PHE A 85 -4.40 -8.46 -0.05
CA PHE A 85 -3.16 -7.98 -0.65
C PHE A 85 -2.67 -8.91 -1.78
N ARG A 86 -2.73 -10.23 -1.57
CA ARG A 86 -2.39 -11.23 -2.59
C ARG A 86 -3.26 -11.11 -3.84
N GLN A 87 -4.56 -10.89 -3.67
CA GLN A 87 -5.50 -10.73 -4.79
C GLN A 87 -5.22 -9.46 -5.59
N LYS A 88 -4.87 -8.35 -4.91
CA LYS A 88 -4.48 -7.10 -5.59
C LYS A 88 -3.22 -7.28 -6.44
N ILE A 89 -2.21 -8.00 -5.96
CA ILE A 89 -1.02 -8.33 -6.75
C ILE A 89 -1.38 -9.18 -7.97
N LEU A 90 -2.19 -10.22 -7.76
CA LEU A 90 -2.63 -11.09 -8.85
C LEU A 90 -3.38 -10.30 -9.93
N TYR A 91 -4.25 -9.38 -9.52
CA TYR A 91 -4.97 -8.51 -10.46
C TYR A 91 -4.03 -7.67 -11.31
N ILE A 92 -3.01 -7.07 -10.69
CA ILE A 92 -2.01 -6.27 -11.40
C ILE A 92 -1.20 -7.12 -12.38
N MET A 93 -0.84 -8.36 -12.02
CA MET A 93 -0.16 -9.28 -12.94
C MET A 93 -1.06 -9.75 -14.09
N MET A 94 -2.33 -10.03 -13.80
CA MET A 94 -3.30 -10.49 -14.80
C MET A 94 -3.63 -9.41 -15.85
N MET A 95 -3.50 -8.13 -15.49
CA MET A 95 -3.70 -7.02 -16.44
C MET A 95 -2.67 -7.01 -17.57
N ASP A 96 -1.45 -7.49 -17.33
CA ASP A 96 -0.41 -7.62 -18.36
C ASP A 96 -0.58 -8.91 -19.17
N ASP A 97 -0.86 -10.02 -18.49
CA ASP A 97 -1.06 -11.33 -19.14
C ASP A 97 -2.29 -11.35 -20.07
N VAL A 98 -3.33 -10.54 -19.78
CA VAL A 98 -4.57 -10.47 -20.56
C VAL A 98 -4.64 -9.15 -21.32
N CYS A 99 -3.88 -9.07 -22.41
CA CYS A 99 -3.96 -7.95 -23.34
C CYS A 99 -5.34 -7.90 -24.04
N ILE A 100 -5.83 -6.69 -24.31
CA ILE A 100 -7.02 -6.48 -25.15
C ILE A 100 -6.75 -7.13 -26.52
N PRO A 101 -7.70 -7.91 -27.09
CA PRO A 101 -7.45 -8.58 -28.37
C PRO A 101 -7.06 -7.59 -29.45
N LEU A 102 -5.97 -7.87 -30.17
CA LEU A 102 -5.33 -6.97 -31.12
C LEU A 102 -6.32 -6.39 -32.17
N VAL A 103 -7.35 -7.16 -32.53
CA VAL A 103 -8.42 -6.74 -33.45
C VAL A 103 -9.22 -5.51 -32.97
N TYR A 104 -9.32 -5.28 -31.66
CA TYR A 104 -10.07 -4.17 -31.06
C TYR A 104 -9.22 -2.92 -30.79
N THR A 105 -7.89 -3.00 -30.93
CA THR A 105 -6.97 -1.95 -30.46
C THR A 105 -6.76 -0.78 -31.44
N GLN A 106 -7.55 -0.68 -32.53
CA GLN A 106 -7.34 0.29 -33.61
C GLN A 106 -7.51 1.78 -33.22
N VAL A 107 -8.02 2.10 -32.01
CA VAL A 107 -8.30 3.48 -31.57
C VAL A 107 -7.75 3.77 -30.15
N ALA A 108 -7.17 2.79 -29.44
CA ALA A 108 -6.93 2.87 -28.00
C ALA A 108 -5.46 2.74 -27.57
N GLU A 109 -4.50 3.13 -28.40
CA GLU A 109 -3.05 2.88 -28.16
C GLU A 109 -2.53 3.39 -26.80
N THR A 110 -2.99 4.57 -26.33
CA THR A 110 -2.47 5.22 -25.12
C THR A 110 -3.08 4.70 -23.81
N LEU A 111 -4.24 4.04 -23.83
CA LEU A 111 -4.88 3.48 -22.61
C LEU A 111 -4.66 1.98 -22.46
N VAL A 112 -3.99 1.34 -23.42
CA VAL A 112 -3.80 -0.11 -23.44
C VAL A 112 -2.74 -0.54 -22.42
N ASN A 113 -1.72 0.28 -22.14
CA ASN A 113 -0.69 -0.05 -21.18
C ASN A 113 -0.32 1.14 -20.26
N PRO A 114 -0.98 1.30 -19.10
CA PRO A 114 -0.70 2.38 -18.15
C PRO A 114 0.59 2.19 -17.32
N MET A 115 1.43 1.19 -17.66
CA MET A 115 2.64 0.78 -16.93
C MET A 115 3.92 1.10 -17.72
N GLY A 116 3.83 1.99 -18.71
CA GLY A 116 4.94 2.41 -19.57
C GLY A 116 5.82 3.51 -18.94
N GLU A 117 6.36 4.36 -19.82
CA GLU A 117 7.19 5.52 -19.44
C GLU A 117 6.56 6.84 -19.92
N ASP A 118 5.30 6.82 -20.34
CA ASP A 118 4.61 8.02 -20.84
C ASP A 118 4.23 8.94 -19.68
N ASP A 119 4.09 10.24 -19.94
CA ASP A 119 3.82 11.26 -18.91
C ASP A 119 2.46 11.05 -18.18
N GLU A 120 1.55 10.26 -18.75
CA GLU A 120 0.24 9.91 -18.18
C GLU A 120 0.24 8.57 -17.43
N ASP A 121 1.36 7.82 -17.47
CA ASP A 121 1.49 6.53 -16.82
C ASP A 121 1.62 6.64 -15.30
N ILE A 122 1.37 5.53 -14.60
CA ILE A 122 1.45 5.50 -13.15
C ILE A 122 2.93 5.49 -12.72
N ASP A 123 3.31 6.47 -11.88
CA ASP A 123 4.62 6.55 -11.23
C ASP A 123 4.83 5.48 -10.14
N ILE A 124 5.08 4.23 -10.56
CA ILE A 124 5.29 3.11 -9.63
C ILE A 124 6.54 3.31 -8.78
N ASN A 125 7.57 3.97 -9.30
CA ASN A 125 8.78 4.26 -8.52
C ASN A 125 8.48 5.14 -7.31
N GLU A 126 7.66 6.17 -7.46
CA GLU A 126 7.26 7.02 -6.33
C GLU A 126 6.42 6.23 -5.33
N ILE A 127 5.53 5.35 -5.81
CA ILE A 127 4.76 4.46 -4.93
C ILE A 127 5.66 3.48 -4.17
N ILE A 128 6.66 2.89 -4.84
CA ILE A 128 7.64 2.00 -4.21
C ILE A 128 8.46 2.79 -3.19
N ASP A 129 8.96 3.97 -3.54
CA ASP A 129 9.77 4.80 -2.65
C ASP A 129 8.97 5.33 -1.47
N PHE A 130 7.70 5.68 -1.66
CA PHE A 130 6.78 6.01 -0.59
C PHE A 130 6.66 4.83 0.37
N ASN A 131 6.35 3.64 -0.16
CA ASN A 131 6.22 2.41 0.62
C ASN A 131 7.54 1.95 1.27
N TRP A 132 8.69 2.24 0.65
CA TRP A 132 10.02 1.85 1.10
C TRP A 132 10.61 2.83 2.13
N ARG A 133 10.49 4.14 1.91
CA ARG A 133 10.83 5.17 2.91
C ARG A 133 9.97 5.02 4.18
N VAL A 134 8.73 4.53 4.05
CA VAL A 134 7.90 4.10 5.19
C VAL A 134 8.55 2.97 5.99
N SER A 135 9.35 2.09 5.36
CA SER A 135 9.92 0.88 5.95
C SER A 135 11.34 1.03 6.51
N HIS A 136 12.13 2.02 6.09
CA HIS A 136 13.56 2.11 6.42
C HIS A 136 14.01 3.48 6.94
N CYS A 137 13.21 4.12 7.79
CA CYS A 137 13.66 5.31 8.54
C CYS A 137 14.39 4.89 9.83
N PHE A 138 15.56 4.28 9.67
CA PHE A 138 16.58 4.25 10.72
C PHE A 138 17.84 4.89 10.12
N SER A 139 18.12 6.12 10.54
CA SER A 139 19.30 6.95 10.20
C SER A 139 19.23 7.77 8.89
N CYS A 140 18.71 9.01 8.95
CA CYS A 140 19.44 10.22 8.50
C CYS A 140 18.60 11.52 8.61
N TYR A 141 19.08 12.45 9.44
CA TYR A 141 18.99 13.93 9.42
C TYR A 141 17.67 14.68 9.10
N GLN A 142 17.20 15.38 10.15
CA GLN A 142 16.95 16.83 10.22
C GLN A 142 15.81 17.47 9.40
N SER A 143 14.86 18.00 10.18
CA SER A 143 14.00 19.16 9.90
C SER A 143 12.93 19.06 8.81
N VAL A 144 11.68 18.98 9.30
CA VAL A 144 10.44 19.49 8.70
C VAL A 144 9.82 18.62 7.59
N LEU A 145 8.53 18.31 7.78
CA LEU A 145 7.61 17.54 6.91
C LEU A 145 7.67 16.01 7.02
N ILE A 146 7.33 15.50 8.22
CA ILE A 146 6.94 14.10 8.43
C ILE A 146 5.40 14.07 8.54
N PHE A 147 4.67 13.81 7.45
CA PHE A 147 3.21 13.61 7.57
C PHE A 147 2.56 12.47 6.79
N VAL A 148 3.26 11.69 5.97
CA VAL A 148 2.55 10.61 5.23
C VAL A 148 3.27 9.26 5.29
N SER A 149 4.49 9.20 5.84
CA SER A 149 5.32 8.00 5.89
C SER A 149 5.50 7.46 7.33
N LYS A 150 4.39 7.25 8.06
CA LYS A 150 4.39 6.83 9.49
C LYS A 150 3.55 5.58 9.77
N ILE A 151 3.06 4.87 8.74
CA ILE A 151 1.89 3.99 8.91
C ILE A 151 2.21 2.48 8.89
N SER A 152 3.28 1.97 8.26
CA SER A 152 3.56 0.51 8.27
C SER A 152 4.59 0.09 9.32
N TRP A 153 5.79 0.66 9.30
CA TRP A 153 6.85 0.34 10.28
C TRP A 153 6.67 1.11 11.60
N CYS A 154 6.35 2.39 11.54
CA CYS A 154 6.01 3.19 12.71
C CYS A 154 4.74 2.70 13.42
N VAL A 155 3.77 2.05 12.77
CA VAL A 155 2.61 1.47 13.50
C VAL A 155 3.00 0.23 14.29
N VAL A 156 3.83 -0.64 13.69
CA VAL A 156 4.23 -1.90 14.34
C VAL A 156 5.26 -1.68 15.44
N ASP A 157 6.25 -0.81 15.23
CA ASP A 157 7.33 -0.58 16.21
C ASP A 157 7.27 0.80 16.89
N GLY A 158 6.88 1.86 16.19
CA GLY A 158 6.90 3.25 16.71
C GLY A 158 5.67 3.70 17.51
N VAL A 159 4.50 3.10 17.29
CA VAL A 159 3.21 3.39 17.93
C VAL A 159 2.93 2.42 19.08
N ARG A 160 3.78 1.41 19.24
CA ARG A 160 3.60 0.34 20.21
C ARG A 160 4.00 0.85 21.60
N THR A 161 3.10 1.59 22.26
CA THR A 161 2.67 1.38 23.66
C THR A 161 1.88 2.53 24.30
N SER A 162 1.75 3.71 23.67
CA SER A 162 0.92 4.78 24.26
C SER A 162 0.07 5.50 23.22
N ALA A 163 -1.25 5.29 23.32
CA ALA A 163 -2.20 6.22 22.71
C ALA A 163 -1.94 7.64 23.28
N PRO A 164 -2.19 8.71 22.52
CA PRO A 164 -2.17 10.05 23.09
C PRO A 164 -3.10 10.11 24.30
N ALA A 165 -2.76 10.94 25.28
CA ALA A 165 -3.57 11.08 26.48
C ALA A 165 -5.03 11.39 26.10
N ILE A 166 -5.98 10.72 26.76
CA ILE A 166 -7.40 10.97 26.53
C ILE A 166 -7.72 12.35 27.11
N VAL A 167 -7.88 13.32 26.21
CA VAL A 167 -8.21 14.70 26.54
C VAL A 167 -9.61 14.99 26.02
N ARG A 168 -10.44 15.67 26.83
CA ARG A 168 -11.75 16.16 26.37
C ARG A 168 -11.54 17.09 25.19
N ASP A 169 -12.27 16.86 24.10
CA ASP A 169 -12.18 17.69 22.92
C ASP A 169 -12.78 19.08 23.16
N ALA A 170 -12.50 20.02 22.26
CA ALA A 170 -12.93 21.41 22.37
C ALA A 170 -14.46 21.58 22.45
N HIS A 171 -15.23 20.62 21.95
CA HIS A 171 -16.69 20.67 21.88
C HIS A 171 -17.36 19.68 22.85
N TRP A 172 -16.64 19.14 23.84
CA TRP A 172 -17.13 18.10 24.77
C TRP A 172 -18.45 18.43 25.49
N ARG A 173 -18.75 19.73 25.70
CA ARG A 173 -19.99 20.19 26.38
C ARG A 173 -21.09 20.67 25.42
N GLN A 174 -20.83 20.69 24.11
CA GLN A 174 -21.76 21.20 23.11
C GLN A 174 -22.53 20.05 22.48
N SER A 175 -23.86 20.19 22.38
CA SER A 175 -24.73 19.21 21.70
C SER A 175 -24.78 19.42 20.20
N VAL A 176 -24.63 20.67 19.75
CA VAL A 176 -24.56 21.07 18.34
C VAL A 176 -23.20 21.71 18.12
N VAL A 177 -22.37 21.07 17.30
CA VAL A 177 -21.01 21.50 16.98
C VAL A 177 -21.00 22.19 15.62
N GLU A 178 -20.76 23.49 15.60
CA GLU A 178 -20.51 24.24 14.37
C GLU A 178 -19.01 24.50 14.23
N LEU A 179 -18.38 23.84 13.25
CA LEU A 179 -16.96 24.01 12.99
C LEU A 179 -16.70 25.39 12.34
N PRO A 180 -15.62 26.08 12.70
CA PRO A 180 -15.29 27.37 12.09
C PRO A 180 -14.93 27.19 10.62
N HIS A 181 -15.52 28.03 9.76
CA HIS A 181 -15.25 28.06 8.33
C HIS A 181 -14.44 29.29 7.94
N THR A 182 -13.48 29.11 7.02
CA THR A 182 -12.82 30.22 6.33
C THR A 182 -13.83 31.00 5.47
N GLU A 183 -13.57 32.28 5.19
CA GLU A 183 -14.48 33.13 4.40
C GLU A 183 -14.78 32.57 3.01
N ARG A 184 -13.79 31.91 2.38
CA ARG A 184 -13.95 31.26 1.07
C ARG A 184 -14.84 30.02 1.16
N SER A 185 -14.67 29.20 2.21
CA SER A 185 -15.52 28.01 2.42
C SER A 185 -16.94 28.35 2.88
N LYS A 186 -17.15 29.48 3.60
CA LYS A 186 -18.49 29.91 4.04
C LYS A 186 -19.45 30.12 2.87
N ARG A 187 -18.95 30.58 1.73
CA ARG A 187 -19.75 30.79 0.50
C ARG A 187 -20.23 29.47 -0.12
N LEU A 188 -19.63 28.34 0.25
CA LEU A 188 -19.98 26.99 -0.24
C LEU A 188 -20.92 26.25 0.71
N ASN A 189 -21.36 26.87 1.80
CA ASN A 189 -22.23 26.21 2.77
C ASN A 189 -23.62 26.02 2.16
N VAL A 190 -23.88 24.79 1.70
CA VAL A 190 -25.21 24.35 1.31
C VAL A 190 -25.85 23.72 2.54
N GLY A 191 -27.04 24.20 2.91
CA GLY A 191 -27.77 23.68 4.07
C GLY A 191 -27.91 22.16 4.06
N SER A 192 -28.03 21.57 5.25
CA SER A 192 -28.13 20.11 5.40
C SER A 192 -29.27 19.56 4.54
N ARG A 193 -28.92 18.64 3.62
CA ARG A 193 -29.89 18.03 2.71
C ARG A 193 -30.73 17.01 3.48
N LYS A 194 -32.00 17.36 3.71
CA LYS A 194 -32.96 16.49 4.42
C LYS A 194 -33.54 15.37 3.55
N GLY A 195 -33.30 15.42 2.24
CA GLY A 195 -33.83 14.49 1.24
C GLY A 195 -34.76 15.19 0.24
N SER A 196 -34.99 14.56 -0.92
CA SER A 196 -35.76 15.13 -2.03
C SER A 196 -37.27 15.24 -1.77
N ILE A 197 -37.78 14.55 -0.75
CA ILE A 197 -39.20 14.55 -0.36
C ILE A 197 -39.58 15.84 0.39
N TYR A 198 -38.60 16.51 1.00
CA TYR A 198 -38.84 17.73 1.76
C TYR A 198 -38.61 18.95 0.88
N ASP A 199 -39.65 19.80 0.77
CA ASP A 199 -39.52 21.07 0.07
C ASP A 199 -38.50 21.98 0.78
N LEU A 200 -37.61 22.54 -0.02
CA LEU A 200 -36.67 23.56 0.42
C LEU A 200 -37.44 24.88 0.59
N LYS A 201 -37.71 25.28 1.84
CA LYS A 201 -38.21 26.62 2.19
C LYS A 201 -37.07 27.58 2.44
#